data_AF-A0A433RB26-F1
#
_entry.id   AF-A0A433RB26-F1
#
_cell.length_a   1.000
_cell.length_b   1.000
_cell.length_c   1.000
_cell.angle_alpha   90.00
_cell.angle_beta   90.00
_cell.angle_gamma   90.00
#
_symmetry.space_group_name_H-M   'P 1'
#
loop_
_entity.id
_entity.type
_entity.pdbx_description
1 polymer ?
#
loop_
_entity_poly.entity_id
_entity_poly.type
_entity_poly.pdbx_seq_one_letter_code
_entity_poly.pdbx_strand_id
1 'polypeptide(L)'
;MDSTYEKRAKQILRMFYKRSKAGTNFQTGTGKTNVFDRVERDAVYIRTSLSRPAFRVSRKSLEKACIYLVYVRTTTRKQIEQFSKYSSALLGLLRLIFMERGMARFGRTAQGLLRLSLRGVRWFTAGCSRAPKDMETVKFYNGKWLLLSYYHLREARTDNWRHHVWRLGFKGRVLLDSGGFSLHKAKLDGKDVPDITVQEYCDFIKRHGGTEMFCGWFSLDRVEDPIETEQNTEYMIEQGLGDGLIPIWNINSRYSRLRQLIQQHDPAIVGVGGLLFCGKKRRKKRLDRLFRLFPDQLLHGLGVSNDDLYTYDWFSADGSGVFAPRKYGVIYTHEGQVPLPEDWTIEQGIGYGLELFTALEEKYDNQVAGRLLIPPAATPEPLMLF
;
A
#
# COMPACT_ATOMS: atom_id res chain seq x y z
N MET A 1 -16.41 -2.56 -5.97
CA MET A 1 -15.23 -2.65 -5.08
C MET A 1 -15.26 -4.02 -4.41
N ASP A 2 -14.12 -4.53 -3.93
CA ASP A 2 -14.07 -5.84 -3.26
C ASP A 2 -14.96 -5.83 -2.01
N SER A 3 -15.82 -6.84 -1.87
CA SER A 3 -16.73 -7.01 -0.73
C SER A 3 -16.01 -6.98 0.63
N THR A 4 -14.72 -7.31 0.68
CA THR A 4 -13.91 -7.37 1.90
C THR A 4 -13.73 -5.98 2.52
N TYR A 5 -13.34 -4.98 1.73
CA TYR A 5 -13.15 -3.61 2.23
C TYR A 5 -14.49 -2.94 2.57
N GLU A 6 -15.53 -3.26 1.82
CA GLU A 6 -16.89 -2.81 2.12
C GLU A 6 -17.40 -3.37 3.45
N LYS A 7 -17.26 -4.69 3.67
CA LYS A 7 -17.60 -5.35 4.94
C LYS A 7 -16.85 -4.71 6.10
N ARG A 8 -15.55 -4.46 5.94
CA ARG A 8 -14.73 -3.83 6.97
C ARG A 8 -15.16 -2.40 7.29
N ALA A 9 -15.33 -1.56 6.27
CA ALA A 9 -15.81 -0.18 6.45
C ALA A 9 -17.18 -0.15 7.15
N LYS A 10 -18.10 -1.05 6.79
CA LYS A 10 -19.40 -1.21 7.44
C LYS A 10 -19.27 -1.64 8.90
N GLN A 11 -18.34 -2.54 9.23
CA GLN A 11 -18.09 -2.95 10.61
C GLN A 11 -17.57 -1.78 11.46
N ILE A 12 -16.58 -1.04 10.94
CA ILE A 12 -16.03 0.17 11.58
C ILE A 12 -17.15 1.19 11.84
N LEU A 13 -17.96 1.48 10.82
CA LEU A 13 -19.06 2.43 10.93
C LEU A 13 -20.15 1.97 11.89
N ARG A 14 -20.50 0.68 11.89
CA ARG A 14 -21.47 0.13 12.85
C ARG A 14 -21.01 0.39 14.28
N MET A 15 -19.72 0.22 14.58
CA MET A 15 -19.18 0.50 15.91
C MET A 15 -19.16 2.00 16.21
N PHE A 16 -18.83 2.84 15.24
CA PHE A 16 -18.91 4.30 15.38
C PHE A 16 -20.32 4.75 15.75
N TYR A 17 -21.33 4.39 14.95
CA TYR A 17 -22.73 4.78 15.21
C TYR A 17 -23.28 4.26 16.54
N LYS A 18 -22.82 3.09 17.02
CA LYS A 18 -23.20 2.58 18.36
C LYS A 18 -22.70 3.47 19.50
N ARG A 19 -21.61 4.22 19.29
CA ARG A 19 -20.97 5.06 20.31
C ARG A 19 -21.32 6.54 20.18
N SER A 20 -21.63 7.00 18.96
CA SER A 20 -21.99 8.39 18.66
C SER A 20 -23.31 8.79 19.32
N LYS A 21 -23.33 9.93 20.01
CA LYS A 21 -24.53 10.50 20.65
C LYS A 21 -24.62 12.00 20.35
N ALA A 22 -25.79 12.60 20.57
CA ALA A 22 -25.90 14.06 20.58
C ALA A 22 -24.95 14.64 21.65
N GLY A 23 -24.36 15.80 21.35
CA GLY A 23 -23.35 16.44 22.21
C GLY A 23 -21.92 15.90 22.05
N THR A 24 -21.69 14.84 21.26
CA THR A 24 -20.31 14.39 20.97
C THR A 24 -19.56 15.48 20.20
N ASN A 25 -18.42 15.92 20.76
CA ASN A 25 -17.53 16.89 20.16
C ASN A 25 -16.49 16.21 19.28
N PHE A 26 -16.16 16.83 18.15
CA PHE A 26 -15.03 16.42 17.32
C PHE A 26 -14.40 17.61 16.59
N GLN A 27 -13.14 17.46 16.20
CA GLN A 27 -12.41 18.54 15.54
C GLN A 27 -12.26 18.28 14.03
N THR A 28 -12.36 19.33 13.22
CA THR A 28 -11.87 19.29 11.84
C THR A 28 -10.34 19.09 11.84
N GLY A 29 -9.79 18.85 10.65
CA GLY A 29 -8.35 18.79 10.48
C GLY A 29 -7.61 20.12 10.76
N THR A 30 -8.32 21.25 10.80
CA THR A 30 -7.77 22.56 11.19
C THR A 30 -8.03 22.90 12.67
N GLY A 31 -8.54 21.96 13.47
CA GLY A 31 -8.82 22.17 14.89
C GLY A 31 -10.15 22.88 15.20
N LYS A 32 -11.02 23.14 14.20
CA LYS A 32 -12.34 23.74 14.48
C LYS A 32 -13.24 22.70 15.15
N THR A 33 -13.83 23.06 16.29
CA THR A 33 -14.74 22.18 17.02
C THR A 33 -16.11 22.13 16.35
N ASN A 34 -16.62 20.92 16.22
CA ASN A 34 -17.96 20.59 15.76
C ASN A 34 -18.63 19.73 16.84
N VAL A 35 -19.96 19.80 16.88
CA VAL A 35 -20.77 19.04 17.83
C VAL A 35 -21.81 18.24 17.05
N PHE A 36 -22.06 17.00 17.45
CA PHE A 36 -23.22 16.25 16.97
C PHE A 36 -24.47 16.88 17.56
N ASP A 37 -25.27 17.52 16.71
CA ASP A 37 -26.59 18.04 17.06
C ASP A 37 -27.54 16.88 17.36
N ARG A 38 -27.58 15.92 16.43
CA ARG A 38 -28.30 14.66 16.56
C ARG A 38 -27.70 13.58 15.66
N VAL A 39 -27.89 12.33 16.06
CA VAL A 39 -27.43 11.14 15.33
C VAL A 39 -28.67 10.33 14.98
N GLU A 40 -28.95 10.18 13.70
CA GLU A 40 -30.10 9.44 13.18
C GLU A 40 -29.64 8.15 12.48
N ARG A 41 -30.59 7.29 12.11
CA ARG A 41 -30.29 5.99 11.47
C ARG A 41 -29.53 6.15 10.14
N ASP A 42 -29.84 7.21 9.40
CA ASP A 42 -29.38 7.47 8.03
C ASP A 42 -28.43 8.67 7.91
N ALA A 43 -28.17 9.42 8.99
CA ALA A 43 -27.32 10.61 8.96
C ALA A 43 -26.79 11.03 10.33
N VAL A 44 -25.76 11.89 10.31
CA VAL A 44 -25.31 12.67 11.46
C VAL A 44 -25.51 14.16 11.13
N TYR A 45 -26.13 14.88 12.06
CA TYR A 45 -26.32 16.32 11.97
C TYR A 45 -25.28 17.02 12.82
N ILE A 46 -24.56 17.95 12.22
CA ILE A 46 -23.37 18.55 12.81
C ILE A 46 -23.57 20.06 12.89
N ARG A 47 -23.32 20.62 14.07
CA ARG A 47 -23.30 22.05 14.31
C ARG A 47 -21.85 22.51 14.49
N THR A 48 -21.46 23.58 13.80
CA THR A 48 -20.19 24.26 14.05
C THR A 48 -20.40 25.43 15.00
N SER A 49 -19.34 25.90 15.66
CA SER A 49 -19.41 27.12 16.47
C SER A 49 -19.84 28.37 15.68
N LEU A 50 -19.70 28.35 14.35
CA LEU A 50 -19.99 29.49 13.46
C LEU A 50 -21.33 29.39 12.74
N SER A 51 -21.96 28.20 12.69
CA SER A 51 -23.17 27.96 11.90
C SER A 51 -24.40 27.83 12.79
N ARG A 52 -25.43 28.67 12.56
CA ARG A 52 -26.72 28.56 13.27
C ARG A 52 -27.47 27.25 12.95
N PRO A 53 -27.67 26.86 11.68
CA PRO A 53 -28.28 25.56 11.38
C PRO A 53 -27.23 24.43 11.38
N ALA A 54 -27.62 23.24 11.85
CA ALA A 54 -26.84 22.03 11.69
C ALA A 54 -26.84 21.58 10.22
N PHE A 55 -25.69 21.13 9.71
CA PHE A 55 -25.60 20.53 8.39
C PHE A 55 -25.61 19.01 8.49
N ARG A 56 -26.17 18.36 7.46
CA ARG A 56 -26.36 16.91 7.40
C ARG A 56 -25.21 16.23 6.66
N VAL A 57 -24.62 15.21 7.27
CA VAL A 57 -23.76 14.23 6.59
C VAL A 57 -24.48 12.89 6.55
N SER A 58 -24.86 12.46 5.34
CA SER A 58 -25.57 11.18 5.18
C SER A 58 -24.66 10.01 5.53
N ARG A 59 -25.24 8.95 6.11
CA ARG A 59 -24.57 7.69 6.39
C ARG A 59 -23.99 7.08 5.12
N LYS A 60 -24.69 7.19 3.99
CA LYS A 60 -24.23 6.70 2.68
C LYS A 60 -22.97 7.43 2.21
N SER A 61 -22.90 8.76 2.37
CA SER A 61 -21.70 9.54 2.05
C SER A 61 -20.53 9.16 2.95
N LEU A 62 -20.78 9.02 4.26
CA LEU A 62 -19.77 8.60 5.22
C LEU A 62 -19.27 7.17 4.95
N GLU A 63 -20.18 6.27 4.57
CA GLU A 63 -19.86 4.89 4.16
C GLU A 63 -18.98 4.86 2.92
N LYS A 64 -19.33 5.58 1.86
CA LYS A 64 -18.48 5.68 0.67
C LYS A 64 -17.08 6.21 0.99
N ALA A 65 -16.99 7.26 1.82
CA ALA A 65 -15.72 7.83 2.23
C ALA A 65 -14.88 6.86 3.09
N CYS A 66 -15.52 6.08 3.97
CA CYS A 66 -14.84 5.03 4.75
C CYS A 66 -14.35 3.88 3.86
N ILE A 67 -15.17 3.40 2.93
CA ILE A 67 -14.79 2.35 1.97
C ILE A 67 -13.60 2.83 1.16
N TYR A 68 -13.67 4.07 0.64
CA TYR A 68 -12.58 4.68 -0.09
C TYR A 68 -11.30 4.72 0.74
N LEU A 69 -11.34 5.28 1.96
CA LEU A 69 -10.16 5.37 2.83
C LEU A 69 -9.59 4.00 3.20
N VAL A 70 -10.43 2.99 3.48
CA VAL A 70 -9.95 1.63 3.76
C VAL A 70 -9.27 1.02 2.53
N TYR A 71 -9.79 1.30 1.33
CA TYR A 71 -9.21 0.83 0.07
C TYR A 71 -7.91 1.54 -0.30
N VAL A 72 -7.89 2.88 -0.32
CA VAL A 72 -6.71 3.68 -0.75
C VAL A 72 -5.70 3.91 0.38
N ARG A 73 -6.10 3.69 1.64
CA ARG A 73 -5.33 3.87 2.89
C ARG A 73 -4.84 5.27 3.20
N THR A 74 -4.87 6.20 2.25
CA THR A 74 -4.51 7.60 2.49
C THR A 74 -5.41 8.51 1.68
N THR A 75 -5.80 9.64 2.27
CA THR A 75 -6.64 10.61 1.60
C THR A 75 -6.34 12.03 2.05
N THR A 76 -6.49 12.97 1.13
CA THR A 76 -6.47 14.41 1.41
C THR A 76 -7.88 14.97 1.48
N ARG A 77 -8.02 16.17 2.05
CA ARG A 77 -9.31 16.89 2.03
C ARG A 77 -9.91 17.01 0.62
N LYS A 78 -9.07 17.33 -0.38
CA LYS A 78 -9.47 17.49 -1.78
C LYS A 78 -10.08 16.21 -2.35
N GLN A 79 -9.47 15.06 -2.07
CA GLN A 79 -10.00 13.76 -2.52
C GLN A 79 -11.33 13.40 -1.85
N ILE A 80 -11.61 13.89 -0.65
CA ILE A 80 -12.86 13.63 0.06
C ILE A 80 -14.03 14.51 -0.43
N GLU A 81 -13.76 15.60 -1.16
CA GLU A 81 -14.78 16.51 -1.70
C GLU A 81 -15.78 15.80 -2.62
N GLN A 82 -15.35 14.73 -3.31
CA GLN A 82 -16.24 13.90 -4.15
C GLN A 82 -17.38 13.23 -3.37
N PHE A 83 -17.27 13.06 -2.04
CA PHE A 83 -18.28 12.39 -1.22
C PHE A 83 -19.22 13.36 -0.50
N SER A 84 -18.78 14.60 -0.28
CA SER A 84 -19.57 15.64 0.38
C SER A 84 -18.97 17.02 0.17
N LYS A 85 -19.84 18.01 -0.10
CA LYS A 85 -19.49 19.44 -0.11
C LYS A 85 -18.97 19.95 1.24
N TYR A 86 -19.25 19.23 2.33
CA TYR A 86 -18.74 19.51 3.67
C TYR A 86 -17.45 18.72 3.96
N SER A 87 -16.48 18.75 3.03
CA SER A 87 -15.28 17.90 3.06
C SER A 87 -14.44 18.05 4.33
N SER A 88 -14.35 19.25 4.89
CA SER A 88 -13.63 19.52 6.16
C SER A 88 -14.25 18.79 7.35
N ALA A 89 -15.58 18.78 7.44
CA ALA A 89 -16.31 18.07 8.48
C ALA A 89 -16.27 16.56 8.25
N LEU A 90 -16.40 16.12 7.00
CA LEU A 90 -16.28 14.70 6.64
C LEU A 90 -14.89 14.15 6.96
N LEU A 91 -13.82 14.90 6.66
CA LEU A 91 -12.46 14.54 7.07
C LEU A 91 -12.31 14.52 8.60
N GLY A 92 -12.96 15.44 9.32
CA GLY A 92 -13.03 15.42 10.79
C GLY A 92 -13.75 14.19 11.35
N LEU A 93 -14.83 13.74 10.70
CA LEU A 93 -15.51 12.50 11.07
C LEU A 93 -14.63 11.27 10.81
N LEU A 94 -13.97 11.19 9.66
CA LEU A 94 -13.04 10.11 9.37
C LEU A 94 -11.88 10.10 10.39
N ARG A 95 -11.36 11.28 10.72
CA ARG A 95 -10.36 11.45 11.78
C ARG A 95 -10.87 10.87 13.10
N LEU A 96 -12.09 11.22 13.53
CA LEU A 96 -12.72 10.68 14.74
C LEU A 96 -12.84 9.16 14.69
N ILE A 97 -13.37 8.62 13.59
CA ILE A 97 -13.62 7.17 13.40
C ILE A 97 -12.32 6.35 13.49
N PHE A 98 -11.25 6.81 12.86
CA PHE A 98 -10.02 6.03 12.72
C PHE A 98 -8.93 6.39 13.74
N MET A 99 -8.82 7.65 14.18
CA MET A 99 -7.76 8.05 15.12
C MET A 99 -8.05 7.65 16.57
N GLU A 100 -9.31 7.64 17.03
CA GLU A 100 -9.64 7.23 18.41
C GLU A 100 -9.18 5.80 18.74
N ARG A 101 -8.97 4.99 17.72
CA ARG A 101 -8.53 3.59 17.81
C ARG A 101 -7.05 3.41 17.44
N GLY A 102 -6.32 4.49 17.23
CA GLY A 102 -4.93 4.43 16.76
C GLY A 102 -4.78 3.83 15.35
N MET A 103 -5.85 3.73 14.56
CA MET A 103 -5.82 3.11 13.23
C MET A 103 -5.25 4.04 12.16
N ALA A 104 -5.15 5.34 12.44
CA ALA A 104 -4.70 6.35 11.50
C ALA A 104 -3.74 7.35 12.12
N ARG A 105 -2.94 7.98 11.25
CA ARG A 105 -2.18 9.20 11.52
C ARG A 105 -2.75 10.35 10.71
N PHE A 106 -2.61 11.55 11.26
CA PHE A 106 -3.06 12.78 10.63
C PHE A 106 -1.88 13.74 10.52
N GLY A 107 -1.62 14.24 9.32
CA GLY A 107 -0.47 15.06 9.03
C GLY A 107 -0.75 16.04 7.90
N ARG A 108 0.32 16.66 7.41
CA ARG A 108 0.28 17.56 6.25
C ARG A 108 1.18 17.05 5.14
N THR A 109 0.74 17.31 3.91
CA THR A 109 1.56 17.11 2.72
C THR A 109 2.62 18.21 2.63
N ALA A 110 3.59 18.08 1.73
CA ALA A 110 4.61 19.10 1.52
C ALA A 110 4.00 20.44 1.09
N GLN A 111 2.87 20.40 0.36
CA GLN A 111 2.09 21.57 -0.03
C GLN A 111 1.12 22.06 1.07
N GLY A 112 1.20 21.50 2.28
CA GLY A 112 0.39 21.91 3.44
C GLY A 112 -1.03 21.37 3.45
N LEU A 113 -1.42 20.51 2.50
CA LEU A 113 -2.74 19.88 2.47
C LEU A 113 -2.90 18.91 3.65
N LEU A 114 -4.09 18.85 4.22
CA LEU A 114 -4.38 17.92 5.31
C LEU A 114 -4.51 16.49 4.77
N ARG A 115 -3.81 15.54 5.37
CA ARG A 115 -3.78 14.13 4.97
C ARG A 115 -4.11 13.23 6.16
N LEU A 116 -5.02 12.29 5.94
CA LEU A 116 -5.35 11.20 6.86
C LEU A 116 -4.86 9.89 6.24
N SER A 117 -4.05 9.13 6.97
CA SER A 117 -3.47 7.88 6.48
C SER A 117 -3.62 6.77 7.50
N LEU A 118 -4.07 5.60 7.08
CA LEU A 118 -4.17 4.42 7.92
C LEU A 118 -2.78 3.89 8.26
N ARG A 119 -2.61 3.44 9.50
CA ARG A 119 -1.41 2.75 10.00
C ARG A 119 -1.39 1.29 9.55
N GLY A 120 -0.26 0.62 9.69
CA GLY A 120 -0.07 -0.76 9.25
C GLY A 120 0.45 -0.84 7.81
N VAL A 121 0.97 -2.01 7.46
CA VAL A 121 1.75 -2.18 6.22
C VAL A 121 0.92 -2.94 5.20
N ARG A 122 0.61 -2.30 4.06
CA ARG A 122 0.06 -3.04 2.92
C ARG A 122 1.17 -3.85 2.25
N TRP A 123 1.00 -5.16 2.24
CA TRP A 123 1.93 -6.09 1.58
C TRP A 123 1.56 -6.32 0.12
N PHE A 124 2.53 -6.18 -0.79
CA PHE A 124 2.43 -6.52 -2.20
C PHE A 124 3.26 -7.78 -2.48
N THR A 125 2.60 -8.86 -2.87
CA THR A 125 3.31 -10.12 -3.16
C THR A 125 4.00 -10.04 -4.51
N ALA A 126 5.33 -10.06 -4.51
CA ALA A 126 6.16 -10.06 -5.71
C ALA A 126 6.53 -11.48 -6.16
N GLY A 127 6.95 -11.63 -7.42
CA GLY A 127 7.43 -12.91 -7.98
C GLY A 127 6.39 -13.66 -8.81
N CYS A 128 5.13 -13.21 -8.84
CA CYS A 128 4.06 -13.91 -9.56
C CYS A 128 4.01 -13.58 -11.07
N SER A 129 4.81 -12.63 -11.57
CA SER A 129 4.73 -12.15 -12.97
C SER A 129 4.92 -13.23 -14.03
N ARG A 130 5.69 -14.28 -13.72
CA ARG A 130 5.98 -15.40 -14.66
C ARG A 130 5.23 -16.69 -14.34
N ALA A 131 4.49 -16.74 -13.24
CA ALA A 131 3.89 -17.96 -12.72
C ALA A 131 2.43 -17.72 -12.34
N PRO A 132 1.47 -17.93 -13.27
CA PRO A 132 0.04 -17.79 -12.97
C PRO A 132 -0.44 -18.63 -11.78
N LYS A 133 0.14 -19.83 -11.59
CA LYS A 133 -0.14 -20.70 -10.44
C LYS A 133 0.23 -20.06 -9.10
N ASP A 134 1.27 -19.23 -9.06
CA ASP A 134 1.62 -18.50 -7.85
C ASP A 134 0.59 -17.40 -7.56
N MET A 135 -0.03 -16.78 -8.57
CA MET A 135 -1.17 -15.86 -8.34
C MET A 135 -2.39 -16.59 -7.76
N GLU A 136 -2.67 -17.81 -8.23
CA GLU A 136 -3.74 -18.66 -7.71
C GLU A 136 -3.47 -19.03 -6.25
N THR A 137 -2.23 -19.40 -5.91
CA THR A 137 -1.80 -19.67 -4.54
C THR A 137 -1.97 -18.43 -3.65
N VAL A 138 -1.54 -17.26 -4.14
CA VAL A 138 -1.74 -15.98 -3.43
C VAL A 138 -3.22 -15.73 -3.17
N LYS A 139 -4.07 -15.97 -4.17
CA LYS A 139 -5.52 -15.80 -4.03
C LYS A 139 -6.12 -16.78 -3.02
N PHE A 140 -5.71 -18.04 -3.06
CA PHE A 140 -6.18 -19.11 -2.18
C PHE A 140 -5.93 -18.76 -0.70
N TYR A 141 -4.72 -18.31 -0.37
CA TYR A 141 -4.36 -17.88 0.99
C TYR A 141 -4.72 -16.41 1.29
N ASN A 142 -5.76 -15.89 0.63
CA ASN A 142 -6.32 -14.56 0.85
C ASN A 142 -5.32 -13.39 0.72
N GLY A 143 -4.26 -13.58 -0.06
CA GLY A 143 -3.39 -12.49 -0.48
C GLY A 143 -4.19 -11.45 -1.27
N LYS A 144 -4.00 -10.18 -0.94
CA LYS A 144 -4.88 -9.09 -1.42
C LYS A 144 -4.28 -8.25 -2.54
N TRP A 145 -2.95 -8.18 -2.62
CA TRP A 145 -2.23 -7.27 -3.51
C TRP A 145 -1.02 -7.96 -4.15
N LEU A 146 -0.78 -7.64 -5.42
CA LEU A 146 0.33 -8.17 -6.21
C LEU A 146 1.31 -7.06 -6.57
N LEU A 147 2.60 -7.39 -6.62
CA LEU A 147 3.59 -6.64 -7.35
C LEU A 147 3.91 -7.38 -8.64
N LEU A 148 3.72 -6.75 -9.79
CA LEU A 148 4.19 -7.29 -11.07
C LEU A 148 5.34 -6.44 -11.60
N SER A 149 6.33 -7.09 -12.20
CA SER A 149 7.50 -6.39 -12.76
C SER A 149 7.35 -6.20 -14.27
N TYR A 150 7.43 -4.96 -14.74
CA TYR A 150 7.38 -4.63 -16.16
C TYR A 150 8.43 -5.39 -16.98
N TYR A 151 9.65 -5.57 -16.43
CA TYR A 151 10.70 -6.37 -17.03
C TYR A 151 10.22 -7.76 -17.50
N HIS A 152 9.34 -8.42 -16.72
CA HIS A 152 8.77 -9.70 -17.12
C HIS A 152 7.53 -9.57 -18.00
N LEU A 153 6.71 -8.54 -17.77
CA LEU A 153 5.46 -8.37 -18.51
C LEU A 153 5.70 -7.92 -19.96
N ARG A 154 6.75 -7.14 -20.23
CA ARG A 154 7.08 -6.68 -21.60
C ARG A 154 7.45 -7.81 -22.56
N GLU A 155 7.85 -8.97 -22.03
CA GLU A 155 8.19 -10.16 -22.82
C GLU A 155 6.96 -11.04 -23.10
N ALA A 156 5.81 -10.76 -22.48
CA ALA A 156 4.61 -11.57 -22.63
C ALA A 156 3.94 -11.33 -24.00
N ARG A 157 3.89 -12.37 -24.84
CA ARG A 157 3.32 -12.27 -26.20
C ARG A 157 1.81 -12.05 -26.24
N THR A 158 1.07 -12.54 -25.24
CA THR A 158 -0.41 -12.65 -25.29
C THR A 158 -1.12 -11.82 -24.23
N ASP A 159 -0.40 -11.06 -23.40
CA ASP A 159 -0.95 -10.33 -22.24
C ASP A 159 -1.84 -11.18 -21.30
N ASN A 160 -1.69 -12.52 -21.31
CA ASN A 160 -2.49 -13.45 -20.52
C ASN A 160 -2.46 -13.17 -19.01
N TRP A 161 -1.40 -12.51 -18.52
CA TRP A 161 -1.31 -12.04 -17.14
C TRP A 161 -2.52 -11.16 -16.75
N ARG A 162 -3.08 -10.37 -17.67
CA ARG A 162 -4.27 -9.52 -17.43
C ARG A 162 -5.50 -10.37 -17.14
N HIS A 163 -5.69 -11.43 -17.93
CA HIS A 163 -6.79 -12.35 -17.73
C HIS A 163 -6.74 -12.97 -16.34
N HIS A 164 -5.55 -13.42 -15.89
CA HIS A 164 -5.39 -13.96 -14.53
C HIS A 164 -5.64 -12.91 -13.45
N VAL A 165 -5.12 -11.68 -13.61
CA VAL A 165 -5.39 -10.56 -12.69
C VAL A 165 -6.89 -10.29 -12.56
N TRP A 166 -7.63 -10.27 -13.67
CA TRP A 166 -9.08 -10.07 -13.65
C TRP A 166 -9.84 -11.25 -13.04
N ARG A 167 -9.58 -12.47 -13.52
CA ARG A 167 -10.23 -13.70 -13.07
C ARG A 167 -10.05 -13.91 -11.56
N LEU A 168 -8.87 -13.62 -11.02
CA LEU A 168 -8.57 -13.77 -9.59
C LEU A 168 -8.99 -12.55 -8.75
N GLY A 169 -9.50 -11.50 -9.39
CA GLY A 169 -10.03 -10.30 -8.75
C GLY A 169 -8.97 -9.27 -8.34
N PHE A 170 -7.74 -9.35 -8.84
CA PHE A 170 -6.66 -8.40 -8.54
C PHE A 170 -6.73 -7.10 -9.36
N LYS A 171 -7.76 -6.86 -10.18
CA LYS A 171 -7.96 -5.59 -10.90
C LYS A 171 -7.86 -4.40 -9.93
N GLY A 172 -7.02 -3.41 -10.25
CA GLY A 172 -6.81 -2.24 -9.41
C GLY A 172 -6.07 -2.53 -8.09
N ARG A 173 -5.52 -3.75 -7.94
CA ARG A 173 -4.75 -4.22 -6.77
C ARG A 173 -3.36 -4.74 -7.15
N VAL A 174 -2.87 -4.28 -8.30
CA VAL A 174 -1.54 -4.55 -8.80
C VAL A 174 -0.69 -3.30 -8.67
N LEU A 175 0.44 -3.39 -8.00
CA LEU A 175 1.49 -2.39 -8.06
C LEU A 175 2.48 -2.80 -9.15
N LEU A 176 2.84 -1.87 -10.03
CA LEU A 176 3.76 -2.13 -11.13
C LEU A 176 5.18 -1.68 -10.74
N ASP A 177 6.09 -2.64 -10.65
CA ASP A 177 7.52 -2.39 -10.60
C ASP A 177 8.05 -2.10 -12.01
N SER A 178 8.99 -1.16 -12.12
CA SER A 178 9.60 -0.78 -13.39
C SER A 178 10.56 -1.86 -13.90
N GLY A 179 11.07 -2.71 -13.00
CA GLY A 179 11.95 -3.82 -13.36
C GLY A 179 13.40 -3.41 -13.63
N GLY A 180 13.79 -2.16 -13.32
CA GLY A 180 15.16 -1.67 -13.47
C GLY A 180 16.19 -2.53 -12.73
N PHE A 181 15.87 -2.98 -11.51
CA PHE A 181 16.71 -3.90 -10.75
C PHE A 181 16.84 -5.29 -11.42
N SER A 182 15.74 -5.82 -11.95
CA SER A 182 15.74 -7.12 -12.65
C SER A 182 16.58 -7.08 -13.93
N LEU A 183 16.47 -5.99 -14.69
CA LEU A 183 17.29 -5.73 -15.87
C LEU A 183 18.78 -5.64 -15.52
N HIS A 184 19.12 -4.82 -14.51
CA HIS A 184 20.51 -4.69 -14.04
C HIS A 184 21.09 -6.04 -13.62
N LYS A 185 20.32 -6.83 -12.85
CA LYS A 185 20.76 -8.18 -12.45
C LYS A 185 20.96 -9.11 -13.65
N ALA A 186 20.06 -9.11 -14.62
CA ALA A 186 20.20 -9.93 -15.82
C ALA A 186 21.47 -9.58 -16.62
N LYS A 187 21.79 -8.28 -16.73
CA LYS A 187 23.04 -7.80 -17.34
C LYS A 187 24.28 -8.24 -16.56
N LEU A 188 24.25 -8.15 -15.21
CA LEU A 188 25.34 -8.68 -14.37
C LEU A 188 25.53 -10.19 -14.53
N ASP A 189 24.45 -10.93 -14.73
CA ASP A 189 24.47 -12.37 -15.02
C ASP A 189 24.91 -12.68 -16.47
N GLY A 190 25.35 -11.68 -17.25
CA GLY A 190 25.86 -11.84 -18.62
C GLY A 190 24.79 -12.10 -19.68
N LYS A 191 23.51 -11.83 -19.38
CA LYS A 191 22.42 -12.02 -20.35
C LYS A 191 22.31 -10.83 -21.30
N ASP A 192 22.15 -11.13 -22.59
CA ASP A 192 21.82 -10.14 -23.59
C ASP A 192 20.31 -9.81 -23.52
N VAL A 193 19.98 -8.76 -22.79
CA VAL A 193 18.62 -8.29 -22.57
C VAL A 193 18.50 -6.81 -22.98
N PRO A 194 17.55 -6.44 -23.86
CA PRO A 194 17.43 -5.07 -24.29
C PRO A 194 17.05 -4.15 -23.13
N ASP A 195 17.56 -2.91 -23.17
CA ASP A 195 17.25 -1.92 -22.15
C ASP A 195 15.76 -1.59 -22.06
N ILE A 196 15.35 -1.12 -20.87
CA ILE A 196 14.03 -0.52 -20.68
C ILE A 196 14.13 0.97 -20.94
N THR A 197 13.25 1.53 -21.77
CA THR A 197 13.14 2.99 -21.96
C THR A 197 11.96 3.54 -21.15
N VAL A 198 12.05 4.81 -20.74
CA VAL A 198 10.93 5.44 -20.02
C VAL A 198 9.70 5.56 -20.91
N GLN A 199 9.89 5.76 -22.21
CA GLN A 199 8.81 5.86 -23.18
C GLN A 199 8.02 4.55 -23.30
N GLU A 200 8.70 3.42 -23.51
CA GLU A 200 8.02 2.12 -23.61
C GLU A 200 7.26 1.77 -22.32
N TYR A 201 7.79 2.19 -21.17
CA TYR A 201 7.19 1.93 -19.88
C TYR A 201 5.93 2.78 -19.68
N CYS A 202 5.99 4.07 -20.03
CA CYS A 202 4.82 4.96 -20.06
C CYS A 202 3.73 4.41 -20.98
N ASP A 203 4.10 3.99 -22.19
CA ASP A 203 3.15 3.46 -23.18
C ASP A 203 2.52 2.16 -22.69
N PHE A 204 3.29 1.30 -22.02
CA PHE A 204 2.76 0.09 -21.40
C PHE A 204 1.70 0.40 -20.34
N ILE A 205 1.97 1.35 -19.44
CA ILE A 205 1.02 1.74 -18.38
C ILE A 205 -0.29 2.26 -19.00
N LYS A 206 -0.19 3.16 -19.99
CA LYS A 206 -1.33 3.75 -20.70
C LYS A 206 -2.14 2.67 -21.43
N ARG A 207 -1.47 1.81 -22.21
CA ARG A 207 -2.08 0.72 -22.99
C ARG A 207 -2.89 -0.25 -22.12
N HIS A 208 -2.48 -0.47 -20.86
CA HIS A 208 -3.16 -1.41 -19.96
C HIS A 208 -4.16 -0.79 -19.00
N GLY A 209 -4.54 0.48 -19.21
CA GLY A 209 -5.63 1.13 -18.48
C GLY A 209 -5.21 1.88 -17.23
N GLY A 210 -3.91 2.15 -17.04
CA GLY A 210 -3.41 3.00 -15.97
C GLY A 210 -3.96 2.60 -14.59
N THR A 211 -4.63 3.53 -13.93
CA THR A 211 -5.18 3.36 -12.58
C THR A 211 -6.35 2.38 -12.48
N GLU A 212 -6.97 1.97 -13.60
CA GLU A 212 -7.97 0.92 -13.58
C GLU A 212 -7.36 -0.47 -13.40
N MET A 213 -6.15 -0.68 -13.92
CA MET A 213 -5.43 -1.95 -13.80
C MET A 213 -4.51 -1.94 -12.58
N PHE A 214 -3.75 -0.86 -12.44
CA PHE A 214 -2.72 -0.72 -11.42
C PHE A 214 -3.19 0.20 -10.30
N CYS A 215 -2.89 -0.12 -9.04
CA CYS A 215 -3.08 0.84 -7.95
C CYS A 215 -1.96 1.88 -7.86
N GLY A 216 -0.89 1.71 -8.65
CA GLY A 216 0.25 2.61 -8.75
C GLY A 216 1.39 1.96 -9.54
N TRP A 217 2.44 2.72 -9.78
CA TRP A 217 3.65 2.28 -10.46
C TRP A 217 4.87 3.02 -9.91
N PHE A 218 6.00 2.34 -9.85
CA PHE A 218 7.25 3.00 -9.47
C PHE A 218 7.84 3.78 -10.64
N SER A 219 8.62 4.82 -10.34
CA SER A 219 9.48 5.45 -11.35
C SER A 219 10.41 4.41 -12.01
N LEU A 220 10.73 4.61 -13.28
CA LEU A 220 11.78 3.80 -13.93
C LEU A 220 13.13 4.14 -13.29
N ASP A 221 13.57 3.27 -12.39
CA ASP A 221 14.83 3.41 -11.66
C ASP A 221 15.99 2.88 -12.50
N ARG A 222 17.06 3.66 -12.53
CA ARG A 222 18.34 3.28 -13.09
C ARG A 222 19.29 3.02 -11.94
N VAL A 223 19.58 1.73 -11.76
CA VAL A 223 20.48 1.28 -10.70
C VAL A 223 21.83 2.01 -10.87
N GLU A 224 22.26 2.68 -9.81
CA GLU A 224 23.49 3.51 -9.75
C GLU A 224 23.43 4.86 -10.49
N ASP A 225 22.34 5.21 -11.18
CA ASP A 225 22.14 6.53 -11.81
C ASP A 225 20.92 7.27 -11.23
N PRO A 226 21.09 8.01 -10.12
CA PRO A 226 19.99 8.77 -9.52
C PRO A 226 19.55 9.99 -10.34
N ILE A 227 20.36 10.44 -11.31
CA ILE A 227 20.01 11.58 -12.17
C ILE A 227 19.05 11.09 -13.25
N GLU A 228 19.37 9.97 -13.91
CA GLU A 228 18.47 9.38 -14.90
C GLU A 228 17.15 8.94 -14.26
N THR A 229 17.16 8.41 -13.02
CA THR A 229 15.92 8.10 -12.28
C THR A 229 15.05 9.35 -12.05
N GLU A 230 15.65 10.52 -11.79
CA GLU A 230 14.89 11.78 -11.66
C GLU A 230 14.30 12.20 -13.01
N GLN A 231 15.10 12.21 -14.07
CA GLN A 231 14.64 12.57 -15.41
C GLN A 231 13.50 11.65 -15.87
N ASN A 232 13.60 10.34 -15.59
CA ASN A 232 12.52 9.39 -15.85
C ASN A 232 11.26 9.72 -15.03
N THR A 233 11.42 10.12 -13.77
CA THR A 233 10.30 10.51 -12.91
C THR A 233 9.59 11.74 -13.46
N GLU A 234 10.33 12.78 -13.85
CA GLU A 234 9.81 14.01 -14.45
C GLU A 234 9.07 13.69 -15.76
N TYR A 235 9.70 12.91 -16.63
CA TYR A 235 9.09 12.46 -17.89
C TYR A 235 7.76 11.73 -17.66
N MET A 236 7.69 10.81 -16.70
CA MET A 236 6.44 10.11 -16.37
C MET A 236 5.33 11.07 -15.90
N ILE A 237 5.69 12.10 -15.13
CA ILE A 237 4.74 13.13 -14.69
C ILE A 237 4.23 13.92 -15.90
N GLU A 238 5.11 14.37 -16.78
CA GLU A 238 4.77 15.11 -18.01
C GLU A 238 3.89 14.27 -18.94
N GLN A 239 4.07 12.96 -18.94
CA GLN A 239 3.23 12.01 -19.69
C GLN A 239 1.85 11.75 -19.06
N GLY A 240 1.48 12.47 -18.00
CA GLY A 240 0.18 12.37 -17.34
C GLY A 240 0.05 11.18 -16.37
N LEU A 241 1.17 10.59 -15.94
CA LEU A 241 1.18 9.43 -15.04
C LEU A 241 1.40 9.80 -13.57
N GLY A 242 1.34 11.09 -13.21
CA GLY A 242 1.61 11.58 -11.84
C GLY A 242 0.69 11.01 -10.76
N ASP A 243 -0.60 10.76 -11.06
CA ASP A 243 -1.58 10.32 -10.06
C ASP A 243 -1.31 8.92 -9.48
N GLY A 244 -0.64 8.04 -10.25
CA GLY A 244 -0.28 6.69 -9.83
C GLY A 244 1.21 6.51 -9.55
N LEU A 245 2.03 7.55 -9.77
CA LEU A 245 3.48 7.46 -9.67
C LEU A 245 3.95 7.41 -8.22
N ILE A 246 4.81 6.44 -7.93
CA ILE A 246 5.55 6.30 -6.68
C ILE A 246 7.03 6.52 -6.99
N PRO A 247 7.57 7.73 -6.76
CA PRO A 247 8.99 7.97 -7.01
C PRO A 247 9.86 7.15 -6.05
N ILE A 248 11.02 6.72 -6.54
CA ILE A 248 11.99 5.95 -5.76
C ILE A 248 13.10 6.87 -5.23
N TRP A 249 13.40 6.75 -3.94
CA TRP A 249 14.59 7.28 -3.31
C TRP A 249 15.51 6.15 -2.83
N ASN A 250 16.78 6.19 -3.23
CA ASN A 250 17.78 5.23 -2.80
C ASN A 250 18.31 5.57 -1.39
N ILE A 251 18.27 4.61 -0.46
CA ILE A 251 18.69 4.83 0.94
C ILE A 251 20.17 5.23 1.10
N ASN A 252 20.99 4.91 0.11
CA ASN A 252 22.40 5.29 0.11
C ASN A 252 22.63 6.75 -0.30
N SER A 253 21.64 7.39 -0.93
CA SER A 253 21.66 8.81 -1.29
C SER A 253 21.53 9.73 -0.06
N ARG A 254 21.72 11.03 -0.28
CA ARG A 254 21.57 12.06 0.76
C ARG A 254 20.09 12.30 1.07
N TYR A 255 19.75 12.56 2.34
CA TYR A 255 18.37 12.90 2.75
C TYR A 255 17.87 14.24 2.21
N SER A 256 18.78 15.16 1.87
CA SER A 256 18.42 16.41 1.18
C SER A 256 17.71 16.14 -0.14
N ARG A 257 18.11 15.07 -0.84
CA ARG A 257 17.49 14.65 -2.09
C ARG A 257 16.06 14.14 -1.90
N LEU A 258 15.83 13.32 -0.86
CA LEU A 258 14.48 12.90 -0.49
C LEU A 258 13.60 14.11 -0.14
N ARG A 259 14.13 15.07 0.61
CA ARG A 259 13.40 16.29 0.95
C ARG A 259 13.03 17.08 -0.31
N GLN A 260 13.95 17.23 -1.25
CA GLN A 260 13.71 17.90 -2.52
C GLN A 260 12.59 17.19 -3.33
N LEU A 261 12.68 15.87 -3.49
CA LEU A 261 11.65 15.05 -4.15
C LEU A 261 10.26 15.26 -3.53
N ILE A 262 10.18 15.24 -2.19
CA ILE A 262 8.93 15.45 -1.46
C ILE A 262 8.39 16.86 -1.68
N GLN A 263 9.26 17.88 -1.66
CA GLN A 263 8.86 19.28 -1.82
C GLN A 263 8.42 19.61 -3.25
N GLN A 264 9.09 19.05 -4.26
CA GLN A 264 8.81 19.33 -5.67
C GLN A 264 7.52 18.64 -6.14
N HIS A 265 7.31 17.38 -5.79
CA HIS A 265 6.22 16.58 -6.36
C HIS A 265 5.09 16.25 -5.38
N ASP A 266 5.28 16.51 -4.08
CA ASP A 266 4.34 16.16 -2.99
C ASP A 266 3.72 14.75 -3.09
N PRO A 267 4.54 13.70 -3.37
CA PRO A 267 4.01 12.37 -3.63
C PRO A 267 3.31 11.82 -2.39
N ALA A 268 2.21 11.09 -2.61
CA ALA A 268 1.52 10.41 -1.53
C ALA A 268 2.44 9.42 -0.82
N ILE A 269 3.21 8.66 -1.61
CA ILE A 269 4.10 7.58 -1.17
C ILE A 269 5.46 7.76 -1.87
N VAL A 270 6.56 7.45 -1.18
CA VAL A 270 7.90 7.35 -1.77
C VAL A 270 8.43 5.93 -1.57
N GLY A 271 8.95 5.31 -2.63
CA GLY A 271 9.64 4.02 -2.58
C GLY A 271 11.04 4.17 -2.00
N VAL A 272 11.45 3.27 -1.10
CA VAL A 272 12.78 3.27 -0.48
C VAL A 272 13.59 2.11 -1.06
N GLY A 273 14.44 2.44 -2.03
CA GLY A 273 15.30 1.49 -2.74
C GLY A 273 16.69 1.33 -2.12
N GLY A 274 17.46 0.37 -2.64
CA GLY A 274 18.87 0.17 -2.26
C GLY A 274 19.10 -0.51 -0.90
N LEU A 275 18.04 -1.02 -0.26
CA LEU A 275 18.11 -1.67 1.05
C LEU A 275 18.95 -2.95 1.05
N LEU A 276 18.92 -3.72 -0.05
CA LEU A 276 19.70 -4.95 -0.23
C LEU A 276 21.21 -4.69 -0.26
N PHE A 277 21.62 -3.53 -0.78
CA PHE A 277 23.03 -3.12 -0.85
C PHE A 277 23.53 -2.48 0.45
N CYS A 278 22.71 -2.47 1.50
CA CYS A 278 23.03 -1.86 2.78
C CYS A 278 23.16 -2.94 3.86
N GLY A 279 24.39 -3.14 4.35
CA GLY A 279 24.65 -4.09 5.45
C GLY A 279 23.82 -3.75 6.71
N LYS A 280 23.41 -4.78 7.47
CA LYS A 280 22.40 -4.68 8.56
C LYS A 280 22.62 -3.49 9.51
N LYS A 281 23.83 -3.30 10.04
CA LYS A 281 24.17 -2.19 10.95
C LYS A 281 23.98 -0.81 10.31
N ARG A 282 24.42 -0.64 9.05
CA ARG A 282 24.30 0.63 8.31
C ARG A 282 22.83 0.88 7.93
N ARG A 283 22.13 -0.16 7.48
CA ARG A 283 20.72 -0.11 7.12
C ARG A 283 19.87 0.35 8.29
N LYS A 284 20.05 -0.26 9.47
CA LYS A 284 19.40 0.17 10.71
C LYS A 284 19.62 1.66 11.01
N LYS A 285 20.88 2.13 11.04
CA LYS A 285 21.20 3.55 11.29
C LYS A 285 20.51 4.49 10.28
N ARG A 286 20.44 4.09 9.01
CA ARG A 286 19.81 4.87 7.94
C ARG A 286 18.29 4.89 8.06
N LEU A 287 17.66 3.76 8.40
CA LEU A 287 16.22 3.66 8.61
C LEU A 287 15.79 4.41 9.88
N ASP A 288 16.51 4.25 11.00
CA ASP A 288 16.28 5.02 12.24
C ASP A 288 16.26 6.53 11.95
N ARG A 289 17.24 7.01 11.16
CA ARG A 289 17.30 8.42 10.75
C ARG A 289 16.21 8.80 9.76
N LEU A 290 15.83 7.93 8.82
CA LEU A 290 14.77 8.18 7.84
C LEU A 290 13.43 8.41 8.53
N PHE A 291 12.98 7.47 9.36
CA PHE A 291 11.68 7.54 10.05
C PHE A 291 11.63 8.67 11.08
N ARG A 292 12.77 9.06 11.66
CA ARG A 292 12.86 10.25 12.52
C ARG A 292 12.74 11.57 11.74
N LEU A 293 13.35 11.66 10.55
CA LEU A 293 13.37 12.90 9.76
C LEU A 293 12.08 13.12 8.94
N PHE A 294 11.38 12.05 8.59
CA PHE A 294 10.20 12.08 7.72
C PHE A 294 9.03 11.29 8.32
N PRO A 295 8.57 11.59 9.56
CA PRO A 295 7.54 10.82 10.25
C PRO A 295 6.15 10.88 9.58
N ASP A 296 5.90 11.92 8.79
CA ASP A 296 4.63 12.16 8.09
C ASP A 296 4.63 11.65 6.64
N GLN A 297 5.80 11.35 6.07
CA GLN A 297 5.88 10.83 4.71
C GLN A 297 5.48 9.35 4.70
N LEU A 298 4.62 8.96 3.77
CA LEU A 298 4.32 7.55 3.56
C LEU A 298 5.46 6.92 2.77
N LEU A 299 6.04 5.85 3.32
CA LEU A 299 7.18 5.16 2.74
C LEU A 299 6.80 3.74 2.35
N HIS A 300 7.23 3.34 1.16
CA HIS A 300 7.13 1.98 0.66
C HIS A 300 8.49 1.29 0.74
N GLY A 301 8.58 0.14 1.40
CA GLY A 301 9.80 -0.65 1.47
C GLY A 301 9.96 -1.57 0.26
N LEU A 302 10.88 -1.24 -0.66
CA LEU A 302 11.14 -2.06 -1.85
C LEU A 302 11.88 -3.35 -1.46
N GLY A 303 11.27 -4.51 -1.69
CA GLY A 303 11.84 -5.82 -1.38
C GLY A 303 12.05 -6.11 0.12
N VAL A 304 11.29 -5.46 1.02
CA VAL A 304 11.46 -5.59 2.47
C VAL A 304 10.63 -6.75 3.01
N SER A 305 11.28 -7.90 3.23
CA SER A 305 10.64 -9.12 3.77
C SER A 305 11.23 -9.59 5.10
N ASN A 306 11.94 -8.73 5.83
CA ASN A 306 12.71 -9.07 7.04
C ASN A 306 12.16 -8.37 8.31
N ASP A 307 12.95 -8.38 9.39
CA ASP A 307 12.68 -7.73 10.68
C ASP A 307 12.43 -6.20 10.57
N ASP A 308 12.97 -5.55 9.54
CA ASP A 308 12.74 -4.12 9.30
C ASP A 308 11.25 -3.83 9.02
N LEU A 309 10.48 -4.80 8.52
CA LEU A 309 9.04 -4.68 8.25
C LEU A 309 8.22 -4.46 9.52
N TYR A 310 8.66 -5.04 10.64
CA TYR A 310 7.99 -4.95 11.94
C TYR A 310 8.49 -3.81 12.80
N THR A 311 9.72 -3.34 12.54
CA THR A 311 10.45 -2.35 13.33
C THR A 311 10.05 -0.92 12.98
N TYR A 312 9.79 -0.62 11.71
CA TYR A 312 9.51 0.74 11.25
C TYR A 312 8.06 0.92 10.76
N ASP A 313 7.58 2.16 10.78
CA ASP A 313 6.21 2.53 10.40
C ASP A 313 6.03 2.62 8.87
N TRP A 314 6.31 1.52 8.17
CA TRP A 314 6.09 1.40 6.73
C TRP A 314 4.61 1.58 6.40
N PHE A 315 4.31 2.31 5.33
CA PHE A 315 2.95 2.40 4.82
C PHE A 315 2.59 1.19 3.97
N SER A 316 3.56 0.72 3.20
CA SER A 316 3.48 -0.49 2.39
C SER A 316 4.87 -1.08 2.18
N ALA A 317 4.91 -2.32 1.72
CA ALA A 317 6.14 -3.01 1.33
C ALA A 317 5.81 -4.07 0.29
N ASP A 318 6.82 -4.46 -0.48
CA ASP A 318 6.73 -5.59 -1.40
C ASP A 318 7.84 -6.60 -1.14
N GLY A 319 7.64 -7.79 -1.68
CA GLY A 319 8.72 -8.76 -1.81
C GLY A 319 8.24 -10.16 -2.16
N SER A 320 9.20 -11.02 -2.47
CA SER A 320 8.99 -12.44 -2.74
C SER A 320 9.20 -13.33 -1.51
N GLY A 321 9.26 -12.73 -0.31
CA GLY A 321 9.54 -13.43 0.94
C GLY A 321 8.56 -14.58 1.24
N VAL A 322 7.31 -14.48 0.76
CA VAL A 322 6.32 -15.57 0.88
C VAL A 322 6.76 -16.86 0.18
N PHE A 323 7.65 -16.78 -0.82
CA PHE A 323 8.16 -17.93 -1.57
C PHE A 323 9.50 -18.45 -1.03
N ALA A 324 9.96 -17.95 0.13
CA ALA A 324 11.15 -18.46 0.79
C ALA A 324 11.11 -19.96 1.12
N PRO A 325 9.97 -20.60 1.46
CA PRO A 325 9.91 -22.04 1.67
C PRO A 325 10.39 -22.82 0.45
N ARG A 326 9.92 -22.42 -0.74
CA ARG A 326 10.30 -23.05 -2.01
C ARG A 326 11.78 -22.83 -2.36
N LYS A 327 12.30 -21.63 -2.08
CA LYS A 327 13.65 -21.22 -2.53
C LYS A 327 14.77 -21.59 -1.57
N TYR A 328 14.47 -21.59 -0.28
CA TYR A 328 15.46 -21.64 0.79
C TYR A 328 15.09 -22.63 1.90
N GLY A 329 13.90 -23.24 1.88
CA GLY A 329 13.45 -24.12 2.96
C GLY A 329 13.22 -23.39 4.29
N VAL A 330 12.86 -22.09 4.26
CA VAL A 330 12.63 -21.28 5.47
C VAL A 330 11.30 -20.54 5.40
N ILE A 331 10.73 -20.24 6.57
CA ILE A 331 9.58 -19.35 6.74
C ILE A 331 9.99 -18.09 7.51
N TYR A 332 9.27 -16.99 7.28
CA TYR A 332 9.44 -15.74 8.04
C TYR A 332 8.47 -15.71 9.21
N THR A 333 8.94 -15.26 10.37
CA THR A 333 8.16 -15.02 11.58
C THR A 333 8.38 -13.59 12.07
N HIS A 334 7.73 -13.20 13.17
CA HIS A 334 8.00 -11.91 13.82
C HIS A 334 9.41 -11.83 14.42
N GLU A 335 10.04 -12.97 14.69
CA GLU A 335 11.37 -13.08 15.31
C GLU A 335 12.50 -13.22 14.27
N GLY A 336 12.14 -13.47 13.01
CA GLY A 336 13.08 -13.64 11.91
C GLY A 336 12.79 -14.85 11.06
N GLN A 337 13.82 -15.34 10.36
CA GLN A 337 13.71 -16.53 9.52
C GLN A 337 13.97 -17.78 10.38
N VAL A 338 13.14 -18.80 10.21
CA VAL A 338 13.33 -20.13 10.81
C VAL A 338 13.18 -21.21 9.73
N PRO A 339 13.79 -22.40 9.88
CA PRO A 339 13.56 -23.51 8.97
C PRO A 339 12.07 -23.83 8.80
N LEU A 340 11.68 -24.27 7.61
CA LEU A 340 10.34 -24.83 7.38
C LEU A 340 10.20 -26.07 8.27
N PRO A 341 9.14 -26.18 9.10
CA PRO A 341 8.92 -27.38 9.91
C PRO A 341 8.83 -28.64 9.05
N GLU A 342 9.39 -29.75 9.53
CA GLU A 342 9.48 -31.00 8.76
C GLU A 342 8.12 -31.61 8.42
N ASP A 343 7.09 -31.32 9.22
CA ASP A 343 5.71 -31.74 9.02
C ASP A 343 4.90 -30.80 8.11
N TRP A 344 5.50 -29.71 7.61
CA TRP A 344 4.84 -28.75 6.72
C TRP A 344 5.22 -28.95 5.26
N THR A 345 4.24 -28.83 4.38
CA THR A 345 4.48 -28.71 2.94
C THR A 345 5.02 -27.31 2.59
N ILE A 346 5.64 -27.20 1.40
CA ILE A 346 6.08 -25.90 0.85
C ILE A 346 4.89 -24.95 0.72
N GLU A 347 3.73 -25.46 0.30
CA GLU A 347 2.48 -24.72 0.12
C GLU A 347 1.96 -24.19 1.46
N GLN A 348 2.05 -24.97 2.54
CA GLN A 348 1.70 -24.52 3.89
C GLN A 348 2.64 -23.41 4.36
N GLY A 349 3.94 -23.53 4.10
CA GLY A 349 4.91 -22.47 4.39
C GLY A 349 4.60 -21.17 3.64
N ILE A 350 4.23 -21.25 2.35
CA ILE A 350 3.84 -20.09 1.54
C ILE A 350 2.57 -19.46 2.10
N GLY A 351 1.56 -20.29 2.42
CA GLY A 351 0.31 -19.83 3.01
C GLY A 351 0.51 -19.11 4.34
N TYR A 352 1.34 -19.65 5.22
CA TYR A 352 1.71 -19.02 6.49
C TYR A 352 2.34 -17.63 6.26
N GLY A 353 3.29 -17.53 5.33
CA GLY A 353 3.91 -16.24 4.98
C GLY A 353 2.90 -15.22 4.43
N LEU A 354 1.97 -15.66 3.58
CA LEU A 354 0.92 -14.79 3.03
C LEU A 354 -0.03 -14.27 4.10
N GLU A 355 -0.46 -15.13 5.01
CA GLU A 355 -1.31 -14.72 6.14
C GLU A 355 -0.58 -13.74 7.05
N LEU A 356 0.68 -14.03 7.38
CA LEU A 356 1.53 -13.19 8.22
C LEU A 356 1.67 -11.78 7.64
N PHE A 357 2.07 -11.66 6.37
CA PHE A 357 2.27 -10.35 5.76
C PHE A 357 0.95 -9.63 5.46
N THR A 358 -0.12 -10.35 5.11
CA THR A 358 -1.44 -9.72 4.89
C THR A 358 -2.02 -9.15 6.18
N ALA A 359 -1.76 -9.80 7.33
CA ALA A 359 -2.21 -9.33 8.63
C ALA A 359 -1.56 -7.99 9.06
N LEU A 360 -0.39 -7.63 8.49
CA LEU A 360 0.29 -6.36 8.80
C LEU A 360 -0.53 -5.13 8.41
N GLU A 361 -1.42 -5.26 7.42
CA GLU A 361 -2.31 -4.18 6.97
C GLU A 361 -3.29 -3.76 8.08
N GLU A 362 -3.51 -4.65 9.06
CA GLU A 362 -4.51 -4.57 10.12
C GLU A 362 -3.89 -4.64 11.53
N LYS A 363 -2.56 -4.44 11.66
CA LYS A 363 -1.79 -4.54 12.91
C LYS A 363 -2.33 -3.68 14.08
N TYR A 364 -3.22 -2.72 13.81
CA TYR A 364 -3.86 -1.87 14.82
C TYR A 364 -5.17 -2.45 15.39
N ASP A 365 -5.87 -3.31 14.64
CA ASP A 365 -7.15 -3.90 15.07
C ASP A 365 -6.93 -5.11 15.97
N ASN A 366 -5.78 -5.77 15.80
CA ASN A 366 -5.31 -6.85 16.66
C ASN A 366 -3.95 -6.42 17.19
N GLN A 367 -3.74 -6.37 18.51
CA GLN A 367 -2.42 -6.75 19.02
C GLN A 367 -2.13 -8.07 18.31
N VAL A 368 -1.17 -8.10 17.40
CA VAL A 368 -0.80 -9.31 16.68
C VAL A 368 -0.22 -10.21 17.77
N ALA A 369 -1.11 -10.90 18.49
CA ALA A 369 -0.78 -11.95 19.42
C ALA A 369 0.09 -12.86 18.60
N GLY A 370 1.37 -12.95 18.96
CA GLY A 370 2.38 -13.67 18.20
C GLY A 370 1.75 -14.97 17.75
N ARG A 371 1.44 -15.07 16.46
CA ARG A 371 0.73 -16.24 15.97
C ARG A 371 1.68 -17.39 16.24
N LEU A 372 1.22 -18.33 17.07
CA LEU A 372 1.88 -19.62 17.21
C LEU A 372 2.15 -20.16 15.80
N LEU A 373 3.30 -20.82 15.62
CA LEU A 373 3.63 -21.50 14.38
C LEU A 373 2.59 -22.61 14.12
N ILE A 374 1.52 -22.24 13.43
CA ILE A 374 0.40 -23.11 13.10
C ILE A 374 0.29 -23.13 11.57
N PRO A 375 0.33 -24.31 10.93
CA PRO A 375 0.18 -24.40 9.49
C PRO A 375 -1.23 -23.96 9.09
N PRO A 376 -1.40 -23.35 7.91
CA PRO A 376 -2.73 -23.17 7.33
C PRO A 376 -3.46 -24.51 7.21
N ALA A 377 -4.74 -24.53 7.57
CA ALA A 377 -5.53 -25.77 7.64
C ALA A 377 -5.81 -26.44 6.28
N ALA A 378 -5.56 -25.75 5.17
CA ALA A 378 -5.84 -26.25 3.83
C ALA A 378 -4.68 -25.96 2.86
N THR A 379 -4.43 -26.90 1.95
CA THR A 379 -3.53 -26.73 0.79
C THR A 379 -4.35 -26.41 -0.47
N PRO A 380 -3.84 -25.62 -1.42
CA PRO A 380 -4.54 -25.35 -2.66
C PRO A 380 -4.69 -26.65 -3.46
N GLU A 381 -5.92 -27.08 -3.74
CA GLU A 381 -6.16 -28.08 -4.78
C GLU A 381 -5.98 -27.42 -6.16
N PRO A 382 -5.50 -28.17 -7.18
CA PRO A 382 -5.45 -27.65 -8.53
C PRO A 382 -6.85 -27.19 -8.95
N LEU A 383 -6.99 -25.92 -9.32
CA LEU A 383 -8.23 -25.43 -9.93
C LEU A 383 -8.43 -26.20 -11.25
N MET A 384 -9.41 -27.11 -11.28
CA MET A 384 -9.82 -27.73 -12.53
C MET A 384 -10.40 -26.63 -13.42
N LEU A 385 -9.70 -26.34 -14.51
CA LEU A 385 -10.16 -25.43 -15.55
C LEU A 385 -11.35 -26.09 -16.25
N PHE A 386 -12.54 -25.52 -16.07
CA PHE A 386 -13.69 -25.77 -16.94
C PHE A 386 -13.67 -24.81 -18.12
#